data_AF-X2BQ93-F1
#
_entry.id   AF-X2BQ93-F1
#
_cell.length_a   1.000
_cell.length_b   1.000
_cell.length_c   1.000
_cell.angle_alpha   90.00
_cell.angle_beta   90.00
_cell.angle_gamma   90.00
#
_symmetry.space_group_name_H-M   'P 1'
#
loop_
_entity.id
_entity.type
_entity.pdbx_description
1 polymer ?
#
loop_
_entity_poly.entity_id
_entity_poly.type
_entity_poly.pdbx_seq_one_letter_code
_entity_poly.pdbx_strand_id
1 'polypeptide(L)'
;KYFTDIEKTMTSVKKKLQDEVVKNGNYAKVKTVVAKFIEEVLDKIAAGAKEAAKGATGSDAIGNAVHNQDAVAADATSVNALVKGIGEIVEVVLKDGEGDAGATKTGDTEKKSIGKLFAKKDDDRAQEAEASAANASIGAVSGADILKAIAKSGEIADNNKNIEEAKDAASIAAAKQTDDKKEIKDEAAKKDAVIAAGIALRAMAKGGKFTAKQNEEKSANAVNGAAASAVGKTLSTLIIAIRNTVDSGLKTINEA
;
A
#
# COMPACT_ATOMS: atom_id res chain seq x y z
N LYS A 1 -9.83 -1.72 -9.35
CA LYS A 1 -9.76 -0.89 -10.59
C LYS A 1 -8.35 -0.37 -10.87
N TYR A 2 -7.75 0.41 -9.95
CA TYR A 2 -6.42 1.03 -10.13
C TYR A 2 -5.35 0.08 -10.70
N PHE A 3 -5.11 -1.06 -10.04
CA PHE A 3 -4.09 -2.02 -10.49
C PHE A 3 -4.43 -2.70 -11.82
N THR A 4 -5.70 -3.05 -12.05
CA THR A 4 -6.17 -3.60 -13.33
C THR A 4 -5.95 -2.64 -14.50
N ASP A 5 -6.14 -1.33 -14.28
CA ASP A 5 -5.90 -0.31 -15.30
C ASP A 5 -4.39 -0.19 -15.62
N ILE A 6 -3.52 -0.35 -14.62
CA ILE A 6 -2.05 -0.42 -14.81
C ILE A 6 -1.67 -1.64 -15.64
N GLU A 7 -2.13 -2.84 -15.26
CA GLU A 7 -1.87 -4.10 -15.98
C GLU A 7 -2.24 -3.98 -17.47
N LYS A 8 -3.46 -3.50 -17.74
CA LYS A 8 -3.96 -3.29 -19.11
C LYS A 8 -3.10 -2.29 -19.88
N THR A 9 -2.68 -1.21 -19.23
CA THR A 9 -1.85 -0.18 -19.85
C THR A 9 -0.48 -0.74 -20.22
N MET A 10 0.20 -1.45 -19.31
CA MET A 10 1.51 -2.06 -19.59
C MET A 10 1.41 -3.09 -20.72
N THR A 11 0.36 -3.92 -20.72
CA THR A 11 0.10 -4.90 -21.79
C THR A 11 -0.11 -4.23 -23.15
N SER A 12 -0.86 -3.12 -23.18
CA SER A 12 -1.11 -2.34 -24.40
C SER A 12 0.17 -1.70 -24.93
N VAL A 13 1.00 -1.10 -24.06
CA VAL A 13 2.30 -0.52 -24.45
C VAL A 13 3.23 -1.60 -25.00
N LYS A 14 3.35 -2.74 -24.32
CA LYS A 14 4.12 -3.90 -24.79
C LYS A 14 3.73 -4.30 -26.21
N LYS A 15 2.42 -4.48 -26.47
CA LYS A 15 1.93 -4.84 -27.80
C LYS A 15 2.32 -3.82 -28.87
N LYS A 16 2.13 -2.52 -28.59
CA LYS A 16 2.50 -1.46 -29.54
C LYS A 16 4.00 -1.45 -29.86
N LEU A 17 4.85 -1.65 -28.86
CA LEU A 17 6.31 -1.73 -29.06
C LEU A 17 6.69 -2.95 -29.92
N GLN A 18 6.06 -4.10 -29.70
CA GLN A 18 6.29 -5.30 -30.51
C GLN A 18 5.84 -5.11 -31.96
N ASP A 19 4.66 -4.51 -32.18
CA ASP A 19 4.17 -4.20 -33.53
C ASP A 19 5.12 -3.25 -34.27
N GLU A 20 5.68 -2.26 -33.58
CA GLU A 20 6.62 -1.30 -34.16
C GLU A 20 7.97 -1.95 -34.51
N VAL A 21 8.45 -2.85 -33.66
CA VAL A 21 9.66 -3.67 -33.91
C VAL A 21 9.50 -4.57 -35.14
N VAL A 22 8.31 -5.15 -35.33
CA VAL A 22 8.01 -5.99 -36.51
C VAL A 22 8.02 -5.17 -37.79
N LYS A 23 7.38 -3.99 -37.78
CA LYS A 23 7.35 -3.08 -38.94
C LYS A 23 8.73 -2.56 -39.32
N ASN A 24 9.56 -2.22 -38.32
CA ASN A 24 10.89 -1.64 -38.51
C ASN A 24 12.00 -2.70 -38.35
N GLY A 25 11.78 -3.89 -38.90
CA GLY A 25 12.57 -5.09 -38.63
C GLY A 25 14.08 -5.02 -38.96
N ASN A 26 14.57 -3.94 -39.56
CA ASN A 26 15.96 -3.78 -39.97
C ASN A 26 16.87 -3.20 -38.86
N TYR A 27 16.31 -2.72 -37.74
CA TYR A 27 17.08 -2.07 -36.66
C TYR A 27 17.39 -3.04 -35.50
N ALA A 28 18.39 -3.89 -35.66
CA ALA A 28 18.75 -4.92 -34.67
C ALA A 28 18.99 -4.38 -33.26
N LYS A 29 19.61 -3.20 -33.11
CA LYS A 29 19.85 -2.57 -31.80
C LYS A 29 18.54 -2.21 -31.08
N VAL A 30 17.62 -1.55 -31.79
CA VAL A 30 16.29 -1.18 -31.27
C VAL A 30 15.53 -2.41 -30.81
N LYS A 31 15.57 -3.52 -31.57
CA LYS A 31 14.90 -4.77 -31.16
C LYS A 31 15.39 -5.27 -29.80
N THR A 32 16.70 -5.28 -29.59
CA THR A 32 17.30 -5.75 -28.34
C THR A 32 16.91 -4.84 -27.16
N VAL A 33 16.95 -3.52 -27.35
CA VAL A 33 16.57 -2.56 -26.30
C VAL A 33 15.08 -2.68 -25.97
N VAL A 34 14.21 -2.80 -26.97
CA VAL A 34 12.77 -3.00 -26.77
C VAL A 34 12.48 -4.31 -26.05
N ALA A 35 13.12 -5.42 -26.44
CA ALA A 35 12.94 -6.71 -25.80
C ALA A 35 13.30 -6.65 -24.31
N LYS A 36 14.46 -6.06 -23.99
CA LYS A 36 14.92 -5.86 -22.61
C LYS A 36 13.96 -4.99 -21.81
N PHE A 37 13.50 -3.87 -22.37
CA PHE A 37 12.54 -2.99 -21.71
C PHE A 37 11.19 -3.70 -21.42
N ILE A 38 10.72 -4.53 -22.35
CA ILE A 38 9.50 -5.31 -22.14
C ILE A 38 9.69 -6.30 -20.98
N GLU A 39 10.76 -7.10 -21.01
CA GLU A 39 10.99 -8.19 -20.04
C GLU A 39 11.33 -7.66 -18.65
N GLU A 40 12.21 -6.68 -18.55
CA GLU A 40 12.72 -6.19 -17.27
C GLU A 40 11.80 -5.16 -16.62
N VAL A 41 10.95 -4.47 -17.39
CA VAL A 41 10.11 -3.38 -16.88
C VAL A 41 8.62 -3.66 -17.08
N LEU A 42 8.15 -3.70 -18.33
CA LEU A 42 6.70 -3.74 -18.59
C LEU A 42 6.04 -5.01 -18.06
N ASP A 43 6.68 -6.16 -18.25
CA ASP A 43 6.15 -7.46 -17.81
C ASP A 43 6.12 -7.57 -16.29
N LYS A 44 7.16 -7.08 -15.59
CA LYS A 44 7.19 -7.08 -14.12
C LYS A 44 6.14 -6.14 -13.53
N ILE A 45 5.98 -4.93 -14.07
CA ILE A 45 4.94 -3.99 -13.61
C ILE A 45 3.54 -4.57 -13.88
N ALA A 46 3.33 -5.19 -15.04
CA ALA A 46 2.06 -5.83 -15.37
C ALA A 46 1.75 -7.01 -14.43
N ALA A 47 2.73 -7.87 -14.16
CA ALA A 47 2.59 -9.01 -13.26
C ALA A 47 2.29 -8.56 -11.82
N GLY A 48 3.06 -7.63 -11.27
CA GLY A 48 2.84 -7.11 -9.94
C GLY A 48 1.49 -6.40 -9.79
N ALA A 49 1.07 -5.63 -10.81
CA ALA A 49 -0.24 -5.00 -10.82
C ALA A 49 -1.38 -6.04 -10.86
N LYS A 50 -1.24 -7.08 -11.68
CA LYS A 50 -2.20 -8.18 -11.72
C LYS A 50 -2.30 -8.90 -10.38
N GLU A 51 -1.18 -9.12 -9.70
CA GLU A 51 -1.15 -9.76 -8.37
C GLU A 51 -1.81 -8.86 -7.32
N ALA A 52 -1.45 -7.58 -7.24
CA ALA A 52 -2.04 -6.62 -6.31
C ALA A 52 -3.56 -6.47 -6.50
N ALA A 53 -4.04 -6.57 -7.73
CA ALA A 53 -5.47 -6.52 -8.03
C ALA A 53 -6.28 -7.64 -7.35
N LYS A 54 -5.66 -8.80 -7.05
CA LYS A 54 -6.31 -9.92 -6.36
C LYS A 54 -6.61 -9.62 -4.88
N GLY A 55 -5.87 -8.69 -4.27
CA GLY A 55 -6.15 -8.23 -2.91
C GLY A 55 -7.13 -7.06 -2.85
N ALA A 56 -7.14 -6.19 -3.87
CA ALA A 56 -8.06 -5.05 -3.93
C ALA A 56 -9.46 -5.42 -4.44
N THR A 57 -10.08 -6.48 -3.89
CA THR A 57 -11.39 -7.00 -4.33
C THR A 57 -12.55 -6.65 -3.39
N GLY A 58 -12.31 -5.85 -2.35
CA GLY A 58 -13.37 -5.36 -1.47
C GLY A 58 -14.37 -4.47 -2.22
N SER A 59 -15.65 -4.57 -1.86
CA SER A 59 -16.71 -3.68 -2.33
C SER A 59 -16.96 -2.50 -1.38
N ASP A 60 -16.41 -2.59 -0.18
CA ASP A 60 -16.53 -1.56 0.85
C ASP A 60 -15.75 -0.30 0.48
N ALA A 61 -16.14 0.85 1.05
CA ALA A 61 -15.38 2.09 0.90
C ALA A 61 -13.98 1.97 1.52
N ILE A 62 -13.04 2.81 1.09
CA ILE A 62 -11.69 2.85 1.67
C ILE A 62 -11.78 3.17 3.18
N GLY A 63 -11.19 2.30 4.00
CA GLY A 63 -11.20 2.38 5.46
C GLY A 63 -12.50 1.89 6.12
N ASN A 64 -13.66 2.23 5.54
CA ASN A 64 -15.00 1.80 5.96
C ASN A 64 -15.24 1.82 7.48
N ALA A 65 -14.72 2.84 8.17
CA ALA A 65 -15.04 3.09 9.55
C ALA A 65 -16.49 3.58 9.64
N VAL A 66 -17.32 2.82 10.33
CA VAL A 66 -18.73 3.14 10.56
C VAL A 66 -18.96 3.29 12.06
N HIS A 67 -19.85 4.20 12.43
CA HIS A 67 -20.25 4.34 13.83
C HIS A 67 -20.77 3.01 14.38
N ASN A 68 -20.47 2.75 15.64
CA ASN A 68 -20.95 1.57 16.37
C ASN A 68 -20.46 0.22 15.80
N GLN A 69 -19.41 0.22 14.96
CA GLN A 69 -18.81 -1.01 14.44
C GLN A 69 -17.36 -1.18 14.91
N ASP A 70 -17.02 -2.42 15.19
CA ASP A 70 -15.65 -2.79 15.53
C ASP A 70 -14.77 -2.79 14.28
N ALA A 71 -13.46 -2.65 14.49
CA ALA A 71 -12.51 -2.91 13.41
C ALA A 71 -12.64 -4.37 12.96
N VAL A 72 -12.46 -4.62 11.67
CA VAL A 72 -12.48 -5.97 11.08
C VAL A 72 -11.16 -6.23 10.39
N ALA A 73 -10.51 -7.33 10.77
CA ALA A 73 -9.25 -7.76 10.17
C ALA A 73 -9.34 -7.81 8.63
N ALA A 74 -8.35 -7.25 7.94
CA ALA A 74 -8.26 -7.46 6.49
C ALA A 74 -7.88 -8.91 6.21
N ASP A 75 -8.53 -9.52 5.22
CA ASP A 75 -8.25 -10.89 4.80
C ASP A 75 -6.75 -11.11 4.52
N ALA A 76 -6.14 -12.10 5.18
CA ALA A 76 -4.70 -12.36 5.07
C ALA A 76 -4.25 -12.61 3.62
N THR A 77 -5.03 -13.37 2.85
CA THR A 77 -4.72 -13.65 1.43
C THR A 77 -4.71 -12.36 0.61
N SER A 78 -5.69 -11.49 0.86
CA SER A 78 -5.79 -10.18 0.25
C SER A 78 -4.63 -9.26 0.62
N VAL A 79 -4.19 -9.25 1.88
CA VAL A 79 -3.03 -8.47 2.33
C VAL A 79 -1.77 -8.96 1.63
N ASN A 80 -1.54 -10.28 1.61
CA ASN A 80 -0.36 -10.88 0.97
C ASN A 80 -0.31 -10.58 -0.53
N ALA A 81 -1.44 -10.64 -1.24
CA ALA A 81 -1.50 -10.31 -2.66
C ALA A 81 -1.12 -8.84 -2.93
N LEU A 82 -1.59 -7.91 -2.09
CA LEU A 82 -1.21 -6.49 -2.19
C LEU A 82 0.28 -6.28 -1.90
N VAL A 83 0.79 -6.88 -0.82
CA VAL A 83 2.21 -6.79 -0.43
C VAL A 83 3.10 -7.29 -1.56
N LYS A 84 2.83 -8.50 -2.06
CA LYS A 84 3.59 -9.11 -3.15
C LYS A 84 3.51 -8.29 -4.44
N GLY A 85 2.30 -7.97 -4.88
CA GLY A 85 2.12 -7.26 -6.14
C GLY A 85 2.70 -5.84 -6.14
N ILE A 86 2.54 -5.10 -5.04
CA ILE A 86 3.17 -3.78 -4.88
C ILE A 86 4.70 -3.93 -4.78
N GLY A 87 5.18 -4.95 -4.05
CA GLY A 87 6.60 -5.27 -3.93
C GLY A 87 7.28 -5.48 -5.29
N GLU A 88 6.69 -6.33 -6.14
CA GLU A 88 7.20 -6.60 -7.50
C GLU A 88 7.27 -5.33 -8.36
N ILE A 89 6.31 -4.42 -8.25
CA ILE A 89 6.36 -3.13 -8.95
C ILE A 89 7.48 -2.27 -8.37
N VAL A 90 7.56 -2.18 -7.03
CA VAL A 90 8.52 -1.32 -6.30
C VAL A 90 9.97 -1.69 -6.62
N GLU A 91 10.29 -2.98 -6.79
CA GLU A 91 11.63 -3.44 -7.22
C GLU A 91 12.07 -2.87 -8.56
N VAL A 92 11.11 -2.53 -9.44
CA VAL A 92 11.38 -2.00 -10.78
C VAL A 92 11.35 -0.48 -10.81
N VAL A 93 10.46 0.14 -10.02
CA VAL A 93 10.16 1.57 -10.16
C VAL A 93 10.85 2.47 -9.14
N LEU A 94 11.30 1.93 -8.01
CA LEU A 94 12.04 2.71 -7.00
C LEU A 94 13.52 2.31 -7.01
N LYS A 95 14.40 3.31 -7.04
CA LYS A 95 15.85 3.09 -7.03
C LYS A 95 16.35 2.64 -5.65
N ASP A 96 17.58 2.17 -5.60
CA ASP A 96 18.28 1.91 -4.34
C ASP A 96 18.45 3.21 -3.56
N GLY A 97 18.07 3.20 -2.28
CA GLY A 97 18.05 4.37 -1.42
C GLY A 97 16.86 5.31 -1.63
N GLU A 98 15.96 5.04 -2.58
CA GLU A 98 14.72 5.81 -2.74
C GLU A 98 13.66 5.36 -1.73
N GLY A 99 13.46 6.20 -0.71
CA GLY A 99 12.58 5.94 0.42
C GLY A 99 13.21 5.06 1.50
N ASP A 100 12.70 5.18 2.72
CA ASP A 100 13.13 4.42 3.88
C ASP A 100 11.92 3.76 4.58
N ALA A 101 11.87 2.43 4.53
CA ALA A 101 10.85 1.63 5.21
C ALA A 101 10.83 1.84 6.74
N GLY A 102 11.95 2.28 7.33
CA GLY A 102 12.09 2.59 8.74
C GLY A 102 11.81 4.05 9.09
N ALA A 103 11.40 4.89 8.13
CA ALA A 103 11.24 6.32 8.34
C ALA A 103 10.24 6.59 9.47
N THR A 104 10.69 7.41 10.44
CA THR A 104 9.86 7.85 11.55
C THR A 104 10.31 9.23 12.04
N LYS A 105 9.35 10.06 12.40
CA LYS A 105 9.54 11.42 12.91
C LYS A 105 8.56 11.78 14.03
N THR A 106 7.40 11.12 14.12
CA THR A 106 6.41 11.43 15.16
C THR A 106 6.79 10.80 16.50
N GLY A 107 6.17 11.31 17.58
CA GLY A 107 6.42 10.84 18.94
C GLY A 107 5.90 9.43 19.20
N ASP A 108 6.50 8.76 20.19
CA ASP A 108 6.14 7.39 20.55
C ASP A 108 4.71 7.28 21.09
N THR A 109 4.24 8.29 21.82
CA THR A 109 2.88 8.35 22.37
C THR A 109 1.83 8.37 21.26
N GLU A 110 2.02 9.20 20.23
CA GLU A 110 1.14 9.28 19.07
C GLU A 110 1.13 7.97 18.30
N LYS A 111 2.30 7.38 18.04
CA LYS A 111 2.41 6.11 17.30
C LYS A 111 1.72 4.95 18.00
N LYS A 112 1.83 4.87 19.33
CA LYS A 112 1.13 3.87 20.14
C LYS A 112 -0.38 4.03 20.03
N SER A 113 -0.90 5.26 20.19
CA SER A 113 -2.34 5.52 20.27
C SER A 113 -3.08 5.21 18.97
N ILE A 114 -2.40 5.26 17.81
CA ILE A 114 -2.96 4.84 16.50
C ILE A 114 -3.48 3.39 16.54
N GLY A 115 -2.98 2.54 17.44
CA GLY A 115 -3.49 1.17 17.63
C GLY A 115 -5.00 1.10 17.89
N LYS A 116 -5.61 2.17 18.41
CA LYS A 116 -7.07 2.25 18.60
C LYS A 116 -7.88 2.19 17.31
N LEU A 117 -7.29 2.49 16.15
CA LEU A 117 -7.96 2.31 14.85
C LEU A 117 -8.31 0.83 14.58
N PHE A 118 -7.65 -0.10 15.27
CA PHE A 118 -7.78 -1.55 15.12
C PHE A 118 -8.50 -2.23 16.30
N ALA A 119 -9.03 -1.45 17.25
CA ALA A 119 -9.61 -1.95 18.49
C ALA A 119 -11.07 -2.44 18.35
N LYS A 120 -11.56 -3.07 19.43
CA LYS A 120 -12.89 -3.72 19.52
C LYS A 120 -13.87 -3.01 20.48
N LYS A 121 -13.41 -2.22 21.44
CA LYS A 121 -14.20 -1.82 22.62
C LYS A 121 -14.54 -0.34 22.61
N ASP A 122 -15.75 0.02 23.05
CA ASP A 122 -16.33 1.36 22.95
C ASP A 122 -15.41 2.51 23.40
N ASP A 123 -14.92 2.47 24.65
CA ASP A 123 -14.01 3.51 25.17
C ASP A 123 -12.63 3.51 24.48
N ASP A 124 -12.29 2.41 23.80
CA ASP A 124 -11.01 2.21 23.12
C ASP A 124 -11.10 2.43 21.60
N ARG A 125 -12.29 2.74 21.07
CA ARG A 125 -12.45 3.05 19.65
C ARG A 125 -11.73 4.35 19.33
N ALA A 126 -11.17 4.41 18.12
CA ALA A 126 -10.48 5.60 17.63
C ALA A 126 -11.39 6.83 17.65
N GLN A 127 -10.84 7.94 18.13
CA GLN A 127 -11.46 9.24 18.11
C GLN A 127 -10.70 10.15 17.13
N GLU A 128 -11.09 11.42 17.05
CA GLU A 128 -10.38 12.42 16.25
C GLU A 128 -8.89 12.53 16.60
N ALA A 129 -8.53 12.35 17.88
CA ALA A 129 -7.15 12.41 18.32
C ALA A 129 -6.29 11.30 17.68
N GLU A 130 -6.78 10.06 17.64
CA GLU A 130 -6.05 8.94 17.05
C GLU A 130 -6.06 9.00 15.51
N ALA A 131 -7.15 9.48 14.90
CA ALA A 131 -7.16 9.79 13.47
C ALA A 131 -6.16 10.91 13.12
N SER A 132 -6.03 11.93 13.98
CA SER A 132 -5.05 13.01 13.83
C SER A 132 -3.62 12.49 13.98
N ALA A 133 -3.37 11.63 14.96
CA ALA A 133 -2.07 10.94 15.11
C ALA A 133 -1.73 10.11 13.88
N ALA A 134 -2.68 9.35 13.33
CA ALA A 134 -2.51 8.62 12.08
C ALA A 134 -2.16 9.55 10.91
N ASN A 135 -2.87 10.66 10.76
CA ASN A 135 -2.57 11.68 9.76
C ASN A 135 -1.19 12.32 9.95
N ALA A 136 -0.75 12.55 11.18
CA ALA A 136 0.59 13.04 11.47
C ALA A 136 1.66 12.04 11.01
N SER A 137 1.50 10.75 11.30
CA SER A 137 2.39 9.69 10.79
C SER A 137 2.41 9.64 9.27
N ILE A 138 1.24 9.66 8.63
CA ILE A 138 1.12 9.67 7.16
C ILE A 138 1.77 10.92 6.55
N GLY A 139 1.60 12.08 7.18
CA GLY A 139 2.20 13.35 6.77
C GLY A 139 3.71 13.41 6.94
N ALA A 140 4.25 12.74 7.97
CA ALA A 140 5.67 12.75 8.31
C ALA A 140 6.56 12.00 7.32
N VAL A 141 6.03 11.00 6.61
CA VAL A 141 6.78 10.13 5.69
C VAL A 141 6.50 10.46 4.23
N SER A 142 7.34 10.02 3.31
CA SER A 142 7.09 10.09 1.87
C SER A 142 6.23 8.90 1.41
N GLY A 143 5.64 8.99 0.21
CA GLY A 143 4.98 7.81 -0.37
C GLY A 143 5.97 6.70 -0.73
N ALA A 144 7.25 7.02 -1.00
CA ALA A 144 8.29 6.02 -1.26
C ALA A 144 8.62 5.24 0.03
N ASP A 145 8.66 5.91 1.18
CA ASP A 145 8.84 5.27 2.49
C ASP A 145 7.72 4.25 2.75
N ILE A 146 6.47 4.65 2.46
CA ILE A 146 5.29 3.78 2.59
C ILE A 146 5.41 2.58 1.65
N LEU A 147 5.75 2.80 0.37
CA LEU A 147 5.91 1.73 -0.61
C LEU A 147 7.03 0.75 -0.22
N LYS A 148 8.17 1.24 0.27
CA LYS A 148 9.26 0.40 0.78
C LYS A 148 8.83 -0.38 2.03
N ALA A 149 8.05 0.21 2.93
CA ALA A 149 7.52 -0.49 4.10
C ALA A 149 6.53 -1.61 3.70
N ILE A 150 5.68 -1.38 2.68
CA ILE A 150 4.83 -2.43 2.10
C ILE A 150 5.71 -3.54 1.51
N ALA A 151 6.66 -3.20 0.65
CA ALA A 151 7.51 -4.18 -0.05
C ALA A 151 8.38 -5.02 0.90
N LYS A 152 8.77 -4.48 2.07
CA LYS A 152 9.54 -5.20 3.10
C LYS A 152 8.68 -5.99 4.09
N SER A 153 7.36 -5.94 3.99
CA SER A 153 6.49 -6.64 4.93
C SER A 153 6.54 -8.16 4.69
N GLY A 154 6.43 -8.92 5.77
CA GLY A 154 6.38 -10.37 5.72
C GLY A 154 5.02 -10.90 5.26
N GLU A 155 4.98 -12.21 5.01
CA GLU A 155 3.74 -12.92 4.69
C GLU A 155 2.89 -13.16 5.95
N ILE A 156 1.58 -13.01 5.81
CA ILE A 156 0.59 -13.26 6.85
C ILE A 156 0.00 -14.65 6.68
N ALA A 157 0.23 -15.53 7.66
CA ALA A 157 -0.35 -16.87 7.67
C ALA A 157 -1.85 -16.87 8.01
N ASP A 158 -2.25 -16.04 8.98
CA ASP A 158 -3.63 -15.91 9.43
C ASP A 158 -3.91 -14.55 10.10
N ASN A 159 -5.18 -14.31 10.41
CA ASN A 159 -5.66 -13.11 11.09
C ASN A 159 -5.81 -13.29 12.62
N ASN A 160 -4.99 -14.14 13.26
CA ASN A 160 -5.15 -14.40 14.71
C ASN A 160 -4.39 -13.44 15.61
N LYS A 161 -3.37 -12.75 15.08
CA LYS A 161 -2.55 -11.80 15.85
C LYS A 161 -3.27 -10.49 16.07
N ASN A 162 -3.11 -9.91 17.26
CA ASN A 162 -3.66 -8.60 17.58
C ASN A 162 -2.66 -7.47 17.25
N ILE A 163 -3.10 -6.22 17.36
CA ILE A 163 -2.30 -5.04 16.97
C ILE A 163 -1.01 -4.87 17.80
N GLU A 164 -0.98 -5.34 19.06
CA GLU A 164 0.21 -5.26 19.90
C GLU A 164 1.32 -6.24 19.46
N GLU A 165 0.96 -7.27 18.69
CA GLU A 165 1.88 -8.31 18.18
C GLU A 165 2.37 -8.02 16.75
N ALA A 166 1.86 -6.96 16.12
CA ALA A 166 2.23 -6.58 14.77
C ALA A 166 3.69 -6.10 14.73
N LYS A 167 4.41 -6.44 13.66
CA LYS A 167 5.85 -6.13 13.48
C LYS A 167 6.15 -5.40 12.18
N ASP A 168 5.21 -5.39 11.26
CA ASP A 168 5.33 -4.82 9.91
C ASP A 168 3.96 -4.34 9.40
N ALA A 169 3.93 -3.78 8.20
CA ALA A 169 2.71 -3.18 7.67
C ALA A 169 1.63 -4.23 7.38
N ALA A 170 2.02 -5.41 6.89
CA ALA A 170 1.11 -6.51 6.63
C ALA A 170 0.43 -7.02 7.91
N SER A 171 1.20 -7.17 9.00
CA SER A 171 0.66 -7.63 10.29
C SER A 171 -0.20 -6.57 10.98
N ILE A 172 0.09 -5.27 10.80
CA ILE A 172 -0.83 -4.19 11.18
C ILE A 172 -2.15 -4.31 10.41
N ALA A 173 -2.09 -4.51 9.09
CA ALA A 173 -3.28 -4.62 8.25
C ALA A 173 -4.11 -5.87 8.57
N ALA A 174 -3.47 -7.00 8.90
CA ALA A 174 -4.13 -8.24 9.25
C ALA A 174 -4.56 -8.33 10.74
N ALA A 175 -4.18 -7.36 11.57
CA ALA A 175 -4.40 -7.41 13.01
C ALA A 175 -5.88 -7.55 13.38
N LYS A 176 -6.19 -8.54 14.20
CA LYS A 176 -7.52 -8.77 14.73
C LYS A 176 -7.79 -7.90 15.95
N GLN A 177 -8.99 -7.34 15.97
CA GLN A 177 -9.54 -6.64 17.10
C GLN A 177 -9.68 -7.60 18.31
N THR A 178 -9.02 -7.26 19.42
CA THR A 178 -8.99 -8.05 20.65
C THR A 178 -9.24 -7.13 21.84
N ASP A 179 -9.91 -7.63 22.87
CA ASP A 179 -10.26 -6.82 24.03
C ASP A 179 -9.01 -6.24 24.71
N ASP A 180 -9.06 -4.94 25.02
CA ASP A 180 -7.99 -4.14 25.64
C ASP A 180 -6.64 -4.13 24.86
N LYS A 181 -6.64 -4.56 23.59
CA LYS A 181 -5.48 -4.48 22.67
C LYS A 181 -5.64 -3.29 21.72
N LYS A 182 -5.00 -2.18 22.09
CA LYS A 182 -5.26 -0.85 21.49
C LYS A 182 -4.02 -0.02 21.20
N GLU A 183 -2.84 -0.62 21.31
CA GLU A 183 -1.57 0.06 21.10
C GLU A 183 -0.72 -0.69 20.08
N ILE A 184 0.04 0.06 19.28
CA ILE A 184 1.14 -0.52 18.53
C ILE A 184 2.34 -0.57 19.48
N LYS A 185 2.80 -1.77 19.87
CA LYS A 185 3.84 -1.93 20.91
C LYS A 185 5.23 -2.22 20.35
N ASP A 186 5.34 -3.02 19.31
CA ASP A 186 6.62 -3.45 18.75
C ASP A 186 7.36 -2.27 18.09
N GLU A 187 8.65 -2.13 18.36
CA GLU A 187 9.48 -1.04 17.83
C GLU A 187 9.59 -1.06 16.29
N ALA A 188 9.50 -2.23 15.66
CA ALA A 188 9.50 -2.37 14.21
C ALA A 188 8.18 -1.87 13.60
N ALA A 189 7.06 -2.10 14.29
CA ALA A 189 5.76 -1.58 13.87
C ALA A 189 5.57 -0.10 14.18
N LYS A 190 6.23 0.43 15.23
CA LYS A 190 6.19 1.85 15.64
C LYS A 190 7.06 2.79 14.79
N LYS A 191 7.05 2.58 13.47
CA LYS A 191 7.66 3.50 12.49
C LYS A 191 6.55 4.14 11.67
N ASP A 192 6.62 5.44 11.42
CA ASP A 192 5.56 6.16 10.70
C ASP A 192 5.31 5.57 9.31
N ALA A 193 6.36 5.12 8.62
CA ALA A 193 6.25 4.46 7.32
C ALA A 193 5.49 3.13 7.40
N VAL A 194 5.79 2.32 8.43
CA VAL A 194 5.15 1.02 8.67
C VAL A 194 3.69 1.20 9.09
N ILE A 195 3.39 2.18 9.94
CA ILE A 195 2.03 2.51 10.37
C ILE A 195 1.21 2.99 9.17
N ALA A 196 1.72 3.96 8.41
CA ALA A 196 1.03 4.48 7.22
C ALA A 196 0.81 3.39 6.16
N ALA A 197 1.79 2.51 5.95
CA ALA A 197 1.66 1.34 5.08
C ALA A 197 0.60 0.36 5.60
N GLY A 198 0.56 0.08 6.89
CA GLY A 198 -0.41 -0.83 7.49
C GLY A 198 -1.84 -0.29 7.39
N ILE A 199 -2.01 1.02 7.60
CA ILE A 199 -3.29 1.71 7.38
C ILE A 199 -3.70 1.62 5.90
N ALA A 200 -2.79 1.91 4.97
CA ALA A 200 -3.08 1.82 3.53
C ALA A 200 -3.48 0.39 3.12
N LEU A 201 -2.73 -0.62 3.55
CA LEU A 201 -3.03 -2.02 3.28
C LEU A 201 -4.37 -2.44 3.86
N ARG A 202 -4.65 -2.13 5.14
CA ARG A 202 -5.94 -2.40 5.78
C ARG A 202 -7.09 -1.81 4.97
N ALA A 203 -6.94 -0.58 4.52
CA ALA A 203 -7.99 0.16 3.84
C ALA A 203 -8.25 -0.32 2.40
N MET A 204 -7.23 -0.91 1.73
CA MET A 204 -7.34 -1.46 0.38
C MET A 204 -7.75 -2.93 0.35
N ALA A 205 -7.33 -3.69 1.35
CA ALA A 205 -7.52 -5.13 1.41
C ALA A 205 -8.98 -5.51 1.70
N LYS A 206 -9.40 -6.64 1.14
CA LYS A 206 -10.75 -7.18 1.32
C LYS A 206 -11.08 -7.35 2.81
N GLY A 207 -12.22 -6.83 3.22
CA GLY A 207 -12.77 -6.99 4.57
C GLY A 207 -12.11 -6.10 5.64
N GLY A 208 -11.03 -5.39 5.32
CA GLY A 208 -10.36 -4.51 6.25
C GLY A 208 -11.21 -3.30 6.61
N LYS A 209 -11.49 -3.16 7.90
CA LYS A 209 -12.23 -2.01 8.46
C LYS A 209 -11.53 -1.47 9.68
N PHE A 210 -11.69 -0.17 9.89
CA PHE A 210 -11.29 0.51 11.12
C PHE A 210 -12.49 0.75 12.03
N THR A 211 -12.22 0.96 13.31
CA THR A 211 -13.24 1.38 14.27
C THR A 211 -13.28 2.89 14.40
N ALA A 212 -14.44 3.43 14.80
CA ALA A 212 -14.59 4.83 15.21
C ALA A 212 -15.54 4.92 16.42
N LYS A 213 -15.34 5.93 17.27
CA LYS A 213 -16.11 6.14 18.49
C LYS A 213 -17.63 6.14 18.25
N GLN A 214 -18.36 5.60 19.22
CA GLN A 214 -19.83 5.59 19.20
C GLN A 214 -20.41 7.01 19.18
N ASN A 215 -21.53 7.16 18.46
CA ASN A 215 -22.37 8.37 18.45
C ASN A 215 -21.60 9.67 18.11
N GLU A 216 -20.50 9.56 17.37
CA GLU A 216 -19.65 10.70 17.01
C GLU A 216 -19.23 10.60 15.53
N GLU A 217 -20.07 11.11 14.63
CA GLU A 217 -19.87 11.01 13.17
C GLU A 217 -18.53 11.59 12.70
N LYS A 218 -18.08 12.68 13.32
CA LYS A 218 -16.78 13.31 13.02
C LYS A 218 -15.60 12.36 13.20
N SER A 219 -15.66 11.43 14.16
CA SER A 219 -14.60 10.42 14.37
C SER A 219 -14.53 9.44 13.19
N ALA A 220 -15.66 8.96 12.69
CA ALA A 220 -15.69 8.09 11.51
C ALA A 220 -15.15 8.81 10.27
N ASN A 221 -15.54 10.07 10.07
CA ASN A 221 -15.04 10.91 8.97
C ASN A 221 -13.53 11.15 9.08
N ALA A 222 -13.01 11.40 10.28
CA ALA A 222 -11.58 11.60 10.51
C ALA A 222 -10.77 10.32 10.22
N VAL A 223 -11.23 9.15 10.71
CA VAL A 223 -10.57 7.87 10.46
C VAL A 223 -10.59 7.51 8.97
N ASN A 224 -11.74 7.65 8.30
CA ASN A 224 -11.84 7.42 6.87
C ASN A 224 -10.99 8.41 6.06
N GLY A 225 -10.89 9.66 6.51
CA GLY A 225 -9.98 10.66 5.94
C GLY A 225 -8.51 10.27 6.06
N ALA A 226 -8.09 9.72 7.21
CA ALA A 226 -6.74 9.21 7.40
C ALA A 226 -6.45 7.99 6.51
N ALA A 227 -7.39 7.03 6.45
CA ALA A 227 -7.29 5.87 5.58
C ALA A 227 -7.18 6.27 4.09
N ALA A 228 -8.05 7.17 3.63
CA ALA A 228 -8.03 7.69 2.27
C ALA A 228 -6.72 8.44 1.96
N SER A 229 -6.18 9.20 2.91
CA SER A 229 -4.90 9.89 2.77
C SER A 229 -3.72 8.91 2.63
N ALA A 230 -3.69 7.85 3.44
CA ALA A 230 -2.67 6.80 3.35
C ALA A 230 -2.71 6.09 1.99
N VAL A 231 -3.90 5.66 1.55
CA VAL A 231 -4.09 5.02 0.25
C VAL A 231 -3.76 5.97 -0.90
N GLY A 232 -4.28 7.19 -0.86
CA GLY A 232 -4.05 8.21 -1.88
C GLY A 232 -2.57 8.52 -2.06
N LYS A 233 -1.83 8.68 -0.97
CA LYS A 233 -0.38 8.90 -1.00
C LYS A 233 0.37 7.71 -1.58
N THR A 234 0.05 6.50 -1.13
CA THR A 234 0.67 5.25 -1.62
C THR A 234 0.48 5.08 -3.13
N LEU A 235 -0.78 5.14 -3.60
CA LEU A 235 -1.11 4.91 -5.01
C LEU A 235 -0.67 6.06 -5.91
N SER A 236 -0.67 7.30 -5.43
CA SER A 236 -0.16 8.45 -6.21
C SER A 236 1.34 8.36 -6.43
N THR A 237 2.11 8.00 -5.40
CA THR A 237 3.55 7.78 -5.57
C THR A 237 3.85 6.60 -6.47
N LEU A 238 3.12 5.48 -6.32
CA LEU A 238 3.31 4.30 -7.16
C LEU A 238 3.09 4.60 -8.65
N ILE A 239 2.00 5.31 -8.99
CA ILE A 239 1.73 5.63 -10.41
C ILE A 239 2.76 6.62 -10.98
N ILE A 240 3.24 7.57 -10.17
CA ILE A 240 4.29 8.51 -10.60
C ILE A 240 5.58 7.74 -10.88
N ALA A 241 5.97 6.83 -9.98
CA ALA A 241 7.17 6.01 -10.17
C ALA A 241 7.06 5.15 -11.43
N ILE A 242 5.92 4.46 -11.64
CA ILE A 242 5.66 3.70 -12.88
C ILE A 242 5.80 4.58 -14.12
N ARG A 243 5.18 5.78 -14.13
CA ARG A 243 5.25 6.70 -15.27
C ARG A 243 6.69 7.13 -15.56
N ASN A 244 7.46 7.48 -14.53
CA ASN A 244 8.85 7.90 -14.68
C ASN A 244 9.72 6.77 -15.25
N THR A 245 9.55 5.54 -14.75
CA THR A 245 10.30 4.37 -15.23
C THR A 245 9.95 4.04 -16.68
N VAL A 246 8.65 4.06 -17.03
CA VAL A 246 8.21 3.79 -18.40
C VAL A 246 8.66 4.89 -19.36
N ASP A 247 8.54 6.16 -19.00
CA ASP A 247 9.01 7.30 -19.80
C ASP A 247 10.52 7.22 -20.05
N SER A 248 11.31 6.93 -19.02
CA SER A 248 12.75 6.76 -19.15
C SER A 248 13.10 5.62 -20.11
N GLY A 249 12.43 4.47 -20.02
CA GLY A 249 12.70 3.35 -20.91
C GLY A 249 12.32 3.63 -22.36
N LEU A 250 11.21 4.35 -22.59
CA LEU A 250 10.83 4.80 -23.93
C LEU A 250 11.83 5.79 -24.53
N LYS A 251 12.41 6.69 -23.73
CA LYS A 251 13.48 7.59 -24.16
C LYS A 251 14.74 6.81 -24.58
N THR A 252 15.15 5.82 -23.79
CA THR A 252 16.28 4.95 -24.13
C THR A 252 16.05 4.18 -25.44
N ILE A 253 14.83 3.74 -25.71
CA ILE A 253 14.48 3.12 -27.00
C ILE A 253 14.63 4.11 -28.15
N ASN A 254 14.19 5.35 -27.97
CA ASN A 254 14.26 6.39 -29.00
C ASN A 254 15.70 6.84 -29.30
N GLU A 255 16.61 6.73 -28.33
CA GLU A 255 18.03 7.05 -28.49
C GLU A 255 18.84 5.96 -29.22
N ALA A 256 18.32 4.72 -29.27
CA ALA A 256 19.00 3.53 -29.79
C ALA A 256 18.88 3.38 -31.32
#